data_AF-A0A0C3K3N7-F1
#
_entry.id   AF-A0A0C3K3N7-F1
#
_cell.length_a   1.000
_cell.length_b   1.000
_cell.length_c   1.000
_cell.angle_alpha   90.00
_cell.angle_beta   90.00
_cell.angle_gamma   90.00
#
_symmetry.space_group_name_H-M   'P 1'
#
loop_
_entity.id
_entity.type
_entity.pdbx_description
1 polymer ?
#
loop_
_entity_poly.entity_id
_entity_poly.type
_entity_poly.pdbx_seq_one_letter_code
_entity_poly.pdbx_strand_id
1 'polypeptide(L)'
;LRFYKAVWKDCLEDAKRECRAAHALSNPFPSKSHDLNLSITEALVTVVVEWNQRSVQFEDGYWPDHKQDMACLLLGDISTWHSELKSVTLATTPSAFNLIPPSDVAPRVRVQWIETAAAKLLDNSLFLRDGFDENGKTRNFAHPALKEAVIQFYYTGTYRIADKRPESFNNSVPLSCLALVAAAV
;
A
#
# COMPACT_ATOMS: atom_id res chain seq x y z
N LEU A 1 19.42 -6.47 3.68
CA LEU A 1 20.42 -5.38 3.61
C LEU A 1 21.76 -5.67 4.28
N ARG A 2 21.89 -6.59 5.25
CA ARG A 2 23.16 -6.82 5.97
C ARG A 2 24.38 -7.21 5.10
N PHE A 3 24.14 -7.69 3.88
CA PHE A 3 25.17 -8.04 2.90
C PHE A 3 25.83 -6.81 2.23
N TYR A 4 25.08 -5.70 2.10
CA TYR A 4 25.52 -4.49 1.41
C TYR A 4 26.22 -3.53 2.38
N LYS A 5 27.29 -2.88 1.92
CA LYS A 5 27.98 -1.82 2.67
C LYS A 5 27.14 -0.53 2.71
N ALA A 6 27.64 0.48 3.41
CA ALA A 6 26.85 1.64 3.84
C ALA A 6 26.24 2.40 2.66
N VAL A 7 27.01 2.69 1.61
CA VAL A 7 26.53 3.49 0.48
C VAL A 7 25.47 2.71 -0.29
N TRP A 8 25.72 1.43 -0.58
CA TRP A 8 24.71 0.55 -1.18
C TRP A 8 23.46 0.38 -0.32
N LYS A 9 23.61 0.30 1.00
CA LYS A 9 22.48 0.16 1.92
C LYS A 9 21.57 1.38 1.85
N ASP A 10 22.13 2.59 1.85
CA ASP A 10 21.36 3.82 1.78
C ASP A 10 20.71 3.99 0.40
N CYS A 11 21.43 3.67 -0.69
CA CYS A 11 20.87 3.65 -2.04
C CYS A 11 19.71 2.66 -2.18
N LEU A 12 19.81 1.47 -1.58
CA LEU A 12 18.73 0.47 -1.62
C LEU A 12 17.53 0.88 -0.76
N GLU A 13 17.74 1.61 0.33
CA GLU A 13 16.63 2.18 1.11
C GLU A 13 15.91 3.30 0.34
N ASP A 14 16.62 4.11 -0.44
CA ASP A 14 16.00 5.03 -1.40
C ASP A 14 15.24 4.26 -2.49
N ALA A 15 15.84 3.22 -3.06
CA ALA A 15 15.17 2.38 -4.06
C ALA A 15 13.87 1.74 -3.54
N LYS A 16 13.83 1.30 -2.28
CA LYS A 16 12.59 0.82 -1.65
C LYS A 16 11.51 1.91 -1.60
N ARG A 17 11.89 3.14 -1.21
CA ARG A 17 10.95 4.27 -1.13
C ARG A 17 10.39 4.59 -2.50
N GLU A 18 11.24 4.64 -3.52
CA GLU A 18 10.85 4.87 -4.91
C GLU A 18 9.93 3.76 -5.43
N CYS A 19 10.27 2.49 -5.21
CA CYS A 19 9.42 1.37 -5.60
C CYS A 19 8.03 1.46 -4.96
N ARG A 20 7.93 1.70 -3.65
CA ARG A 20 6.63 1.82 -2.96
C ARG A 20 5.82 2.98 -3.50
N ALA A 21 6.44 4.13 -3.76
CA ALA A 21 5.76 5.28 -4.33
C ALA A 21 5.26 4.99 -5.75
N ALA A 22 6.10 4.40 -6.61
CA ALA A 22 5.73 4.02 -7.97
C ALA A 22 4.57 3.02 -8.00
N HIS A 23 4.56 2.06 -7.06
CA HIS A 23 3.46 1.09 -6.97
C HIS A 23 2.21 1.72 -6.36
N ALA A 24 2.32 2.64 -5.41
CA ALA A 24 1.17 3.37 -4.90
C ALA A 24 0.52 4.25 -5.98
N LEU A 25 1.32 4.92 -6.80
CA LEU A 25 0.87 5.98 -7.70
C LEU A 25 0.59 5.50 -9.13
N SER A 26 1.47 4.67 -9.68
CA SER A 26 1.48 4.32 -11.11
C SER A 26 1.06 2.89 -11.39
N ASN A 27 1.41 1.93 -10.52
CA ASN A 27 1.12 0.50 -10.74
C ASN A 27 0.71 -0.23 -9.45
N PRO A 28 -0.48 0.06 -8.88
CA PRO A 28 -0.94 -0.56 -7.62
C PRO A 28 -1.32 -2.03 -7.76
N PHE A 29 -1.58 -2.50 -8.98
CA PHE A 29 -2.02 -3.87 -9.28
C PHE A 29 -1.17 -4.49 -10.39
N PRO A 30 0.10 -4.83 -10.11
CA PRO A 30 0.99 -5.40 -11.11
C PRO A 30 0.43 -6.74 -11.63
N SER A 31 0.19 -6.83 -12.94
CA SER A 31 -0.56 -7.92 -13.58
C SER A 31 0.15 -9.27 -13.61
N LYS A 32 1.48 -9.31 -13.51
CA LYS A 32 2.31 -10.54 -13.53
C LYS A 32 3.60 -10.34 -12.75
N SER A 33 4.20 -11.42 -12.26
CA SER A 33 5.53 -11.38 -11.64
C SER A 33 6.61 -10.80 -12.56
N HIS A 34 6.45 -10.96 -13.88
CA HIS A 34 7.35 -10.37 -14.87
C HIS A 34 7.26 -8.83 -14.90
N ASP A 35 6.05 -8.27 -15.04
CA ASP A 35 5.82 -6.81 -15.06
C ASP A 35 6.29 -6.16 -13.76
N LEU A 36 6.03 -6.86 -12.65
CA LEU A 36 6.48 -6.48 -11.32
C LEU A 36 8.02 -6.40 -11.24
N ASN A 37 8.71 -7.45 -11.70
CA ASN A 37 10.18 -7.47 -11.73
C ASN A 37 10.75 -6.39 -12.64
N LEU A 38 10.11 -6.11 -13.78
CA LEU A 38 10.53 -5.05 -14.69
C LEU A 38 10.45 -3.67 -14.01
N SER A 39 9.28 -3.33 -13.45
CA SER A 39 9.06 -2.07 -12.72
C SER A 39 10.05 -1.88 -11.57
N ILE A 40 10.30 -2.94 -10.79
CA ILE A 40 11.28 -2.91 -9.69
C ILE A 40 12.69 -2.68 -10.22
N THR A 41 13.05 -3.34 -11.32
CA THR A 41 14.38 -3.21 -11.91
C THR A 41 14.60 -1.82 -12.49
N GLU A 42 13.58 -1.23 -13.12
CA GLU A 42 13.61 0.14 -13.65
C GLU A 42 13.77 1.16 -12.53
N ALA A 43 13.01 1.03 -11.44
CA ALA A 43 13.15 1.88 -10.27
C ALA A 43 14.56 1.76 -9.64
N LEU A 44 15.09 0.54 -9.49
CA LEU A 44 16.45 0.31 -9.00
C LEU A 44 17.51 0.98 -9.88
N VAL A 45 17.43 0.78 -11.20
CA VAL A 45 18.38 1.39 -12.14
C VAL A 45 18.29 2.92 -12.07
N THR A 46 17.09 3.47 -12.00
CA THR A 46 16.86 4.92 -11.90
C THR A 46 17.55 5.49 -10.66
N VAL A 47 17.33 4.89 -9.49
CA VAL A 47 17.96 5.35 -8.24
C VAL A 47 19.49 5.22 -8.29
N VAL A 48 20.02 4.12 -8.82
CA VAL A 48 21.48 3.96 -8.96
C VAL A 48 22.07 5.03 -9.89
N VAL A 49 21.38 5.36 -10.99
CA VAL A 49 21.80 6.42 -11.91
C VAL A 49 21.78 7.79 -11.22
N GLU A 50 20.74 8.11 -10.47
CA GLU A 50 20.66 9.37 -9.71
C GLU A 50 21.77 9.49 -8.67
N TRP A 51 22.09 8.41 -7.97
CA TRP A 51 23.19 8.38 -7.01
C TRP A 51 24.55 8.56 -7.68
N ASN A 52 24.78 7.94 -8.85
CA ASN A 52 25.99 8.15 -9.66
C ASN A 52 26.12 9.61 -10.11
N GLN A 53 25.01 10.26 -10.50
CA GLN A 53 25.01 11.67 -10.89
C GLN A 53 25.36 12.60 -9.72
N ARG A 54 25.09 12.20 -8.47
CA ARG A 54 25.50 12.93 -7.26
C ARG A 54 26.98 12.74 -6.91
N SER A 55 27.76 12.08 -7.76
CA SER A 55 29.19 11.77 -7.55
C SER A 55 29.46 10.93 -6.29
N VAL A 56 28.48 10.14 -5.85
CA VAL A 56 28.63 9.22 -4.73
C VAL A 56 29.48 8.02 -5.17
N GLN A 57 30.50 7.68 -4.39
CA GLN A 57 31.36 6.52 -4.64
C GLN A 57 30.72 5.27 -4.03
N PHE A 58 30.20 4.39 -4.89
CA PHE A 58 29.71 3.09 -4.47
C PHE A 58 30.86 2.15 -4.11
N GLU A 59 30.63 1.25 -3.16
CA GLU A 59 31.60 0.19 -2.90
C GLU A 59 31.61 -0.82 -4.07
N ASP A 60 32.79 -1.25 -4.47
CA ASP A 60 32.99 -2.18 -5.59
C ASP A 60 32.41 -3.58 -5.32
N GLY A 61 32.14 -4.32 -6.39
CA GLY A 61 31.76 -5.74 -6.36
C GLY A 61 30.27 -6.01 -6.11
N TYR A 62 29.43 -4.97 -6.06
CA TYR A 62 27.99 -5.13 -5.92
C TYR A 62 27.23 -4.92 -7.23
N TRP A 63 27.51 -3.84 -7.96
CA TRP A 63 26.80 -3.50 -9.20
C TRP A 63 27.74 -3.60 -10.41
N PRO A 64 27.30 -4.19 -11.53
CA PRO A 64 25.96 -4.76 -11.79
C PRO A 64 25.77 -6.21 -11.32
N ASP A 65 26.78 -6.86 -10.76
CA ASP A 65 26.81 -8.32 -10.53
C ASP A 65 25.67 -8.83 -9.63
N HIS A 66 25.29 -8.08 -8.59
CA HIS A 66 24.19 -8.40 -7.66
C HIS A 66 22.86 -7.71 -8.00
N LYS A 67 22.71 -7.17 -9.22
CA LYS A 67 21.48 -6.47 -9.63
C LYS A 67 20.22 -7.30 -9.41
N GLN A 68 20.26 -8.59 -9.71
CA GLN A 68 19.11 -9.48 -9.53
C GLN A 68 18.77 -9.69 -8.04
N ASP A 69 19.78 -9.86 -7.19
CA ASP A 69 19.59 -10.01 -5.74
C ASP A 69 19.00 -8.73 -5.12
N MET A 70 19.45 -7.56 -5.58
CA MET A 70 18.89 -6.26 -5.20
C MET A 70 17.43 -6.15 -5.63
N ALA A 71 17.09 -6.53 -6.86
CA ALA A 71 15.70 -6.54 -7.33
C ALA A 71 14.82 -7.50 -6.50
N CYS A 72 15.30 -8.70 -6.18
CA CYS A 72 14.60 -9.64 -5.30
C CYS A 72 14.36 -9.05 -3.89
N LEU A 73 15.32 -8.29 -3.36
CA LEU A 73 15.16 -7.59 -2.09
C LEU A 73 14.05 -6.54 -2.14
N LEU A 74 13.98 -5.76 -3.22
CA LEU A 74 12.93 -4.77 -3.43
C LEU A 74 11.56 -5.42 -3.65
N LEU A 75 11.50 -6.57 -4.31
CA LEU A 75 10.27 -7.36 -4.45
C LEU A 75 9.73 -7.85 -3.10
N GLY A 76 10.62 -8.36 -2.24
CA GLY A 76 10.24 -8.75 -0.88
C GLY A 76 9.74 -7.57 -0.07
N ASP A 77 10.32 -6.39 -0.29
CA ASP A 77 9.91 -5.14 0.34
C ASP A 77 8.49 -4.70 -0.09
N ILE A 78 8.21 -4.70 -1.40
CA ILE A 78 6.86 -4.43 -1.93
C ILE A 78 5.83 -5.43 -1.38
N SER A 79 6.18 -6.71 -1.32
CA SER A 79 5.28 -7.75 -0.78
C SER A 79 4.97 -7.51 0.70
N THR A 80 5.97 -7.10 1.47
CA THR A 80 5.82 -6.73 2.89
C THR A 80 4.92 -5.49 3.01
N TRP A 81 5.15 -4.48 2.18
CA TRP A 81 4.36 -3.26 2.16
C TRP A 81 2.86 -3.51 1.88
N HIS A 82 2.53 -4.35 0.90
CA HIS A 82 1.14 -4.77 0.67
C HIS A 82 0.54 -5.58 1.83
N SER A 83 1.36 -6.34 2.56
CA SER A 83 0.91 -7.11 3.72
C SER A 83 0.63 -6.19 4.92
N GLU A 84 1.39 -5.11 5.07
CA GLU A 84 1.10 -4.06 6.05
C GLU A 84 -0.21 -3.33 5.73
N LEU A 85 -0.51 -3.06 4.45
CA LEU A 85 -1.81 -2.51 4.05
C LEU A 85 -2.97 -3.39 4.53
N LYS A 86 -2.90 -4.70 4.26
CA LYS A 86 -3.91 -5.67 4.72
C LYS A 86 -4.03 -5.68 6.24
N SER A 87 -2.91 -5.54 6.94
CA SER A 87 -2.91 -5.48 8.41
C SER A 87 -3.62 -4.23 8.92
N VAL A 88 -3.39 -3.07 8.27
CA VAL A 88 -4.07 -1.81 8.57
C VAL A 88 -5.57 -1.90 8.28
N THR A 89 -5.97 -2.47 7.14
CA THR A 89 -7.40 -2.62 6.82
C THR A 89 -8.08 -3.56 7.82
N LEU A 90 -7.48 -4.71 8.13
CA LEU A 90 -8.01 -5.64 9.14
C LEU A 90 -8.13 -5.02 10.55
N ALA A 91 -7.26 -4.06 10.90
CA ALA A 91 -7.33 -3.38 12.19
C ALA A 91 -8.41 -2.29 12.24
N THR A 92 -8.71 -1.64 11.11
CA THR A 92 -9.54 -0.42 11.05
C THR A 92 -10.97 -0.68 10.59
N THR A 93 -11.17 -1.65 9.71
CA THR A 93 -12.47 -1.88 9.06
C THR A 93 -13.50 -2.61 9.91
N PRO A 94 -13.16 -3.58 10.80
CA PRO A 94 -14.19 -4.39 11.46
C PRO A 94 -15.13 -3.57 12.34
N SER A 95 -14.61 -2.58 13.08
CA SER A 95 -15.41 -1.68 13.90
C SER A 95 -16.29 -0.77 13.02
N ALA A 96 -15.70 -0.18 11.97
CA ALA A 96 -16.39 0.71 11.05
C ALA A 96 -17.53 0.01 10.28
N PHE A 97 -17.44 -1.30 10.10
CA PHE A 97 -18.43 -2.11 9.39
C PHE A 97 -19.38 -2.90 10.29
N ASN A 98 -19.32 -2.71 11.61
CA ASN A 98 -20.10 -3.47 12.58
C ASN A 98 -19.89 -5.00 12.49
N LEU A 99 -18.67 -5.41 12.09
CA LEU A 99 -18.25 -6.81 12.04
C LEU A 99 -17.77 -7.34 13.41
N ILE A 100 -17.75 -6.49 14.44
CA ILE A 100 -17.46 -6.89 15.82
C ILE A 100 -18.80 -7.06 16.54
N PRO A 101 -19.23 -8.30 16.87
CA PRO A 101 -20.46 -8.52 17.61
C PRO A 101 -20.38 -7.92 19.01
N PRO A 102 -21.49 -7.38 19.56
CA PRO A 102 -21.57 -6.99 20.96
C PRO A 102 -21.19 -8.12 21.92
N SER A 103 -20.64 -7.76 23.09
CA SER A 103 -20.08 -8.73 24.04
C SER A 103 -21.11 -9.70 24.62
N ASP A 104 -22.38 -9.27 24.71
CA ASP A 104 -23.53 -10.03 25.19
C ASP A 104 -24.10 -11.02 24.15
N VAL A 105 -23.66 -10.94 22.89
CA VAL A 105 -24.05 -11.92 21.86
C VAL A 105 -23.39 -13.26 22.15
N ALA A 106 -24.22 -14.30 22.29
CA ALA A 106 -23.79 -15.67 22.54
C ALA A 106 -22.84 -16.16 21.43
N PRO A 107 -21.77 -16.93 21.75
CA PRO A 107 -20.76 -17.35 20.77
C PRO A 107 -21.34 -18.01 19.52
N ARG A 108 -22.38 -18.84 19.68
CA ARG A 108 -23.08 -19.53 18.59
C ARG A 108 -23.77 -18.60 17.59
N VAL A 109 -24.11 -17.37 17.99
CA VAL A 109 -24.80 -16.37 17.15
C VAL A 109 -23.78 -15.39 16.51
N ARG A 110 -22.56 -15.31 17.03
CA ARG A 110 -21.53 -14.38 16.55
C ARG A 110 -21.13 -14.63 15.10
N VAL A 111 -21.03 -15.90 14.69
CA VAL A 111 -20.72 -16.26 13.29
C VAL A 111 -21.80 -15.72 12.36
N GLN A 112 -23.07 -16.01 12.67
CA GLN A 112 -24.20 -15.56 11.87
C GLN A 112 -24.32 -14.02 11.83
N TRP A 113 -23.97 -13.33 12.92
CA TRP A 113 -23.89 -11.87 12.94
C TRP A 113 -22.88 -11.35 11.91
N ILE A 114 -21.67 -11.88 11.94
CA ILE A 114 -20.57 -11.47 11.04
C ILE A 114 -20.93 -11.79 9.59
N GLU A 115 -21.43 -12.99 9.31
CA GLU A 115 -21.85 -13.40 7.96
C GLU A 115 -22.94 -12.49 7.41
N THR A 116 -23.94 -12.14 8.23
CA THR A 116 -25.04 -11.26 7.83
C THR A 116 -24.54 -9.84 7.53
N ALA A 117 -23.69 -9.29 8.40
CA ALA A 117 -23.11 -7.97 8.21
C ALA A 117 -22.20 -7.94 6.96
N ALA A 118 -21.34 -8.95 6.78
CA ALA A 118 -20.48 -9.07 5.62
C ALA A 118 -21.28 -9.22 4.32
N ALA A 119 -22.31 -10.08 4.30
CA ALA A 119 -23.17 -10.24 3.13
C ALA A 119 -23.85 -8.93 2.73
N LYS A 120 -24.33 -8.15 3.70
CA LYS A 120 -24.90 -6.82 3.45
C LYS A 120 -23.87 -5.84 2.88
N LEU A 121 -22.63 -5.88 3.36
CA LEU A 121 -21.58 -5.00 2.86
C LEU A 121 -21.14 -5.37 1.44
N LEU A 122 -21.10 -6.66 1.12
CA LEU A 122 -20.76 -7.17 -0.20
C LEU A 122 -21.88 -6.88 -1.21
N ASP A 123 -23.15 -6.87 -0.78
CA ASP A 123 -24.26 -6.50 -1.64
C ASP A 123 -24.04 -5.10 -2.23
N ASN A 124 -24.02 -5.04 -3.57
CA ASN A 124 -23.76 -3.84 -4.34
C ASN A 124 -22.49 -3.06 -3.90
N SER A 125 -21.50 -3.74 -3.32
CA SER A 125 -20.27 -3.11 -2.80
C SER A 125 -20.56 -1.97 -1.81
N LEU A 126 -21.55 -2.14 -0.93
CA LEU A 126 -21.90 -1.16 0.11
C LEU A 126 -20.71 -0.81 1.02
N PHE A 127 -19.73 -1.69 1.17
CA PHE A 127 -18.47 -1.40 1.88
C PHE A 127 -17.68 -0.21 1.30
N LEU A 128 -17.93 0.18 0.04
CA LEU A 128 -17.32 1.34 -0.61
C LEU A 128 -18.15 2.62 -0.48
N ARG A 129 -19.41 2.55 -0.04
CA ARG A 129 -20.37 3.65 -0.19
C ARG A 129 -20.69 4.31 1.15
N ASP A 130 -20.96 5.61 1.13
CA ASP A 130 -21.47 6.34 2.30
C ASP A 130 -22.80 7.02 1.98
N GLY A 131 -23.88 6.24 1.84
CA GLY A 131 -25.21 6.76 1.55
C GLY A 131 -25.28 7.54 0.22
N PHE A 132 -26.08 8.61 0.21
CA PHE A 132 -26.38 9.42 -0.97
C PHE A 132 -25.98 10.89 -0.77
N ASP A 133 -25.65 11.58 -1.86
CA ASP A 133 -25.41 13.02 -1.88
C ASP A 133 -26.72 13.82 -1.97
N GLU A 134 -26.61 15.14 -1.98
CA GLU A 134 -27.74 16.09 -2.05
C GLU A 134 -28.59 15.91 -3.33
N ASN A 135 -28.02 15.31 -4.37
CA ASN A 135 -28.69 15.03 -5.64
C ASN A 135 -29.25 13.61 -5.71
N GLY A 136 -29.20 12.85 -4.61
CA GLY A 136 -29.65 11.46 -4.55
C GLY A 136 -28.71 10.46 -5.23
N LYS A 137 -27.46 10.83 -5.55
CA LYS A 137 -26.46 9.92 -6.13
C LYS A 137 -25.66 9.24 -5.03
N THR A 138 -25.21 8.00 -5.27
CA THR A 138 -24.39 7.28 -4.28
C THR A 138 -23.04 7.96 -4.08
N ARG A 139 -22.64 8.15 -2.82
CA ARG A 139 -21.28 8.61 -2.49
C ARG A 139 -20.32 7.42 -2.51
N ASN A 140 -19.79 7.13 -3.70
CA ASN A 140 -18.86 6.01 -3.91
C ASN A 140 -17.46 6.34 -3.36
N PHE A 141 -16.77 5.32 -2.84
CA PHE A 141 -15.47 5.42 -2.15
C PHE A 141 -15.44 6.42 -0.97
N ALA A 142 -16.60 6.70 -0.38
CA ALA A 142 -16.76 7.66 0.70
C ALA A 142 -16.93 7.00 2.08
N HIS A 143 -16.96 5.66 2.15
CA HIS A 143 -17.13 4.97 3.42
C HIS A 143 -16.04 5.38 4.43
N PRO A 144 -16.37 5.79 5.67
CA PRO A 144 -15.38 6.26 6.65
C PRO A 144 -14.22 5.29 6.91
N ALA A 145 -14.48 3.98 6.80
CA ALA A 145 -13.45 2.94 6.90
C ALA A 145 -12.30 3.12 5.87
N LEU A 146 -12.64 3.49 4.63
CA LEU A 146 -11.63 3.73 3.58
C LEU A 146 -10.77 4.94 3.92
N LYS A 147 -11.40 6.02 4.40
CA LYS A 147 -10.69 7.23 4.84
C LYS A 147 -9.72 6.92 5.97
N GLU A 148 -10.16 6.18 6.98
CA GLU A 148 -9.30 5.78 8.10
C GLU A 148 -8.13 4.93 7.62
N ALA A 149 -8.38 3.91 6.79
CA ALA A 149 -7.32 3.06 6.24
C ALA A 149 -6.32 3.86 5.38
N VAL A 150 -6.79 4.81 4.56
CA VAL A 150 -5.92 5.72 3.77
C VAL A 150 -5.03 6.55 4.68
N ILE A 151 -5.59 7.18 5.72
CA ILE A 151 -4.82 8.00 6.67
C ILE A 151 -3.78 7.14 7.38
N GLN A 152 -4.21 6.00 7.94
CA GLN A 152 -3.35 5.09 8.69
C GLN A 152 -2.22 4.53 7.84
N PHE A 153 -2.48 4.22 6.56
CA PHE A 153 -1.48 3.58 5.72
C PHE A 153 -0.53 4.58 5.04
N TYR A 154 -1.06 5.64 4.42
CA TYR A 154 -0.25 6.54 3.59
C TYR A 154 0.32 7.75 4.34
N TYR A 155 -0.39 8.24 5.37
CA TYR A 155 -0.02 9.48 6.07
C TYR A 155 0.67 9.20 7.41
N THR A 156 0.12 8.33 8.25
CA THR A 156 0.66 8.10 9.61
C THR A 156 1.46 6.82 9.76
N GLY A 157 1.30 5.88 8.82
CA GLY A 157 1.91 4.55 8.84
C GLY A 157 3.44 4.56 8.75
N THR A 158 4.05 3.39 8.85
CA THR A 158 5.51 3.20 8.92
C THR A 158 6.28 3.94 7.82
N TYR A 159 5.73 3.95 6.60
CA TYR A 159 6.45 4.43 5.42
C TYR A 159 6.11 5.85 5.00
N ARG A 160 5.01 6.43 5.51
CA ARG A 160 4.55 7.81 5.25
C ARG A 160 4.77 8.28 3.80
N ILE A 161 4.24 7.51 2.84
CA ILE A 161 4.43 7.80 1.41
C ILE A 161 3.92 9.21 1.08
N ALA A 162 2.83 9.65 1.72
CA ALA A 162 2.28 10.99 1.52
C ALA A 162 3.28 12.11 1.88
N ASP A 163 4.01 11.98 3.00
CA ASP A 163 5.03 12.95 3.42
C ASP A 163 6.19 13.05 2.40
N LYS A 164 6.45 11.96 1.67
CA LYS A 164 7.52 11.89 0.67
C LYS A 164 7.08 12.32 -0.72
N ARG A 165 5.77 12.34 -0.99
CA ARG A 165 5.15 12.72 -2.25
C ARG A 165 4.07 13.79 -2.05
N PRO A 166 4.37 14.92 -1.38
CA PRO A 166 3.37 15.94 -1.06
C PRO A 166 2.66 16.47 -2.30
N GLU A 167 3.38 16.58 -3.43
CA GLU A 167 2.81 16.98 -4.72
C GLU A 167 1.66 16.08 -5.19
N SER A 168 1.68 14.80 -4.80
CA SER A 168 0.64 13.82 -5.16
C SER A 168 -0.47 13.71 -4.11
N PHE A 169 -0.22 14.09 -2.85
CA PHE A 169 -1.13 13.83 -1.72
C PHE A 169 -1.75 15.08 -1.07
N ASN A 170 -1.21 16.29 -1.33
CA ASN A 170 -1.61 17.51 -0.60
C ASN A 170 -3.09 17.89 -0.74
N ASN A 171 -3.68 17.71 -1.93
CA ASN A 171 -5.06 18.13 -2.19
C ASN A 171 -6.07 16.99 -1.99
N SER A 172 -5.69 15.78 -2.37
CA SER A 172 -6.53 14.59 -2.33
C SER A 172 -5.66 13.34 -2.40
N VAL A 173 -6.15 12.22 -1.88
CA VAL A 173 -5.51 10.93 -2.12
C VAL A 173 -5.57 10.57 -3.62
N PRO A 174 -4.47 10.12 -4.24
CA PRO A 174 -4.48 9.62 -5.61
C PRO A 174 -5.47 8.47 -5.80
N LEU A 175 -6.14 8.43 -6.95
CA LEU A 175 -7.14 7.39 -7.24
C LEU A 175 -6.55 5.98 -7.21
N SER A 176 -5.31 5.80 -7.66
CA SER A 176 -4.57 4.54 -7.57
C SER A 176 -4.36 4.07 -6.14
N CYS A 177 -4.02 4.99 -5.23
CA CYS A 177 -3.88 4.71 -3.80
C CYS A 177 -5.24 4.36 -3.16
N LEU A 178 -6.30 5.11 -3.49
CA LEU A 178 -7.65 4.82 -3.02
C LEU A 178 -8.15 3.47 -3.50
N ALA A 179 -7.92 3.14 -4.78
CA ALA A 179 -8.26 1.85 -5.35
C ALA A 179 -7.51 0.71 -4.65
N LEU A 180 -6.22 0.91 -4.34
CA LEU A 180 -5.42 -0.09 -3.63
C LEU A 180 -5.96 -0.38 -2.23
N VAL A 181 -6.32 0.68 -1.47
CA VAL A 181 -6.97 0.52 -0.16
C VAL A 181 -8.32 -0.17 -0.31
N ALA A 182 -9.16 0.28 -1.25
CA ALA A 182 -10.47 -0.31 -1.49
C ALA A 182 -10.40 -1.80 -1.87
N ALA A 183 -9.34 -2.24 -2.55
CA ALA A 183 -9.12 -3.64 -2.89
C ALA A 183 -8.61 -4.49 -1.72
N ALA A 184 -8.04 -3.84 -0.68
CA ALA A 184 -7.56 -4.51 0.54
C ALA A 184 -8.60 -4.56 1.66
N VAL A 185 -9.72 -3.84 1.51
CA VAL A 185 -10.90 -3.87 2.38
C VAL A 185 -11.85 -4.97 1.94
#